data_AF-A0A7W9AJD4-F1
#
_entry.id   AF-A0A7W9AJD4-F1
#
_cell.length_a   1.000
_cell.length_b   1.000
_cell.length_c   1.000
_cell.angle_alpha   90.00
_cell.angle_beta   90.00
_cell.angle_gamma   90.00
#
_symmetry.space_group_name_H-M   'P 1'
#
loop_
_entity.id
_entity.type
_entity.pdbx_description
1 polymer ?
#
loop_
_entity_poly.entity_id
_entity_poly.type
_entity_poly.pdbx_seq_one_letter_code
_entity_poly.pdbx_strand_id
1 'polypeptide(L)'
;METVFDWVTLAIFAGLIVLFLQRSSEAEPRDSLWQYLIAAVGCAVANYVGNEVNEIAAIVVIGAVLAFIFIVLKPFEGWKRP
;
A
#
# COMPACT_ATOMS: atom_id res chain seq x y z
N MET A 1 0.05 -17.97 -3.64
CA MET A 1 -1.09 -17.12 -4.05
C MET A 1 -2.32 -17.99 -4.01
N GLU A 2 -2.76 -18.29 -2.80
CA GLU A 2 -3.83 -19.25 -2.54
C GLU A 2 -5.04 -18.60 -1.86
N THR A 3 -4.86 -17.44 -1.22
CA THR A 3 -5.92 -16.78 -0.45
C THR A 3 -6.30 -15.41 -1.00
N VAL A 4 -7.45 -14.89 -0.58
CA VAL A 4 -7.88 -13.52 -0.92
C VAL A 4 -6.88 -12.47 -0.41
N PHE A 5 -6.26 -12.71 0.75
CA PHE A 5 -5.27 -11.79 1.33
C PHE A 5 -4.00 -11.71 0.47
N ASP A 6 -3.56 -12.82 -0.13
CA ASP A 6 -2.42 -12.82 -1.05
C ASP A 6 -2.68 -11.88 -2.25
N TRP A 7 -3.86 -12.00 -2.86
CA TRP A 7 -4.24 -11.18 -4.01
C TRP A 7 -4.42 -9.70 -3.65
N VAL A 8 -5.07 -9.41 -2.52
CA VAL A 8 -5.32 -8.03 -2.08
C VAL A 8 -4.01 -7.34 -1.72
N THR A 9 -3.17 -7.97 -0.90
CA THR A 9 -1.90 -7.37 -0.47
C THR A 9 -0.92 -7.22 -1.64
N LEU A 10 -0.89 -8.19 -2.57
CA LEU A 10 -0.11 -8.08 -3.81
C LEU A 10 -0.61 -6.92 -4.69
N ALA A 11 -1.92 -6.75 -4.85
CA ALA A 11 -2.47 -5.64 -5.64
C ALA A 11 -2.13 -4.27 -5.04
N ILE A 12 -2.24 -4.13 -3.70
CA ILE A 12 -1.85 -2.91 -3.00
C ILE A 12 -0.35 -2.66 -3.17
N PHE A 13 0.49 -3.68 -3.00
CA PHE A 13 1.93 -3.57 -3.13
C PHE A 13 2.37 -3.23 -4.56
N ALA A 14 1.76 -3.83 -5.57
CA ALA A 14 1.98 -3.48 -6.97
C ALA A 14 1.60 -2.01 -7.24
N GLY A 15 0.46 -1.55 -6.71
CA GLY A 15 0.05 -0.15 -6.76
C GLY A 15 1.07 0.80 -6.12
N LEU A 16 1.63 0.42 -4.97
CA LEU A 16 2.70 1.18 -4.30
C LEU A 16 3.96 1.29 -5.16
N ILE A 17 4.36 0.20 -5.82
CA ILE A 17 5.52 0.21 -6.74
C ILE A 17 5.27 1.16 -7.91
N VAL A 18 4.09 1.08 -8.54
CA VAL A 18 3.75 1.97 -9.65
C VAL A 18 3.74 3.43 -9.21
N LEU A 19 3.12 3.74 -8.08
CA LEU A 19 3.10 5.09 -7.52
C LEU A 19 4.51 5.60 -7.22
N PHE A 20 5.34 4.77 -6.59
CA PHE A 20 6.73 5.09 -6.29
C PHE A 20 7.52 5.41 -7.56
N LEU A 21 7.41 4.57 -8.59
CA LEU A 21 8.11 4.76 -9.86
C LEU A 21 7.65 6.02 -10.59
N GLN A 22 6.34 6.29 -10.59
CA GLN A 22 5.76 7.51 -11.16
C GLN A 22 6.35 8.75 -10.48
N ARG A 23 6.32 8.80 -9.14
CA ARG A 23 6.77 9.97 -8.37
C ARG A 23 8.28 10.12 -8.32
N SER A 24 9.03 9.02 -8.39
CA SER A 24 10.49 9.06 -8.50
C SER A 24 10.96 9.64 -9.84
N SER A 25 10.07 9.69 -10.84
CA SER A 25 10.35 10.28 -12.15
C SER A 25 9.94 11.77 -12.23
N GLU A 26 9.34 12.33 -11.18
CA GLU A 26 8.98 13.75 -11.12
C GLU A 26 10.22 14.63 -10.88
N ALA A 27 10.20 15.86 -11.41
CA ALA A 27 11.34 16.78 -11.32
C ALA A 27 11.69 17.18 -9.88
N GLU A 28 10.72 17.14 -8.97
CA GLU A 28 10.89 17.40 -7.54
C GLU A 28 10.22 16.27 -6.75
N PRO A 29 11.01 15.29 -6.24
CA PRO A 29 10.47 14.15 -5.50
C PRO A 29 9.76 14.63 -4.22
N ARG A 30 8.46 14.34 -4.12
CA ARG A 30 7.62 14.80 -2.99
C ARG A 30 7.61 13.83 -1.81
N ASP A 31 8.01 12.58 -2.06
CA ASP A 31 7.96 11.49 -1.08
C ASP A 31 9.33 10.89 -0.80
N SER A 32 9.44 10.25 0.36
CA SER A 32 10.63 9.48 0.76
C SER A 32 10.39 7.98 0.63
N LEU A 33 11.43 7.23 0.25
CA LEU A 33 11.40 5.76 0.12
C LEU A 33 10.85 5.06 1.38
N TRP A 34 11.16 5.56 2.56
CA TRP A 34 10.71 4.97 3.83
C TRP A 34 9.18 4.91 3.97
N GLN A 35 8.44 5.86 3.39
CA GLN A 35 6.97 5.84 3.43
C GLN A 35 6.42 4.63 2.66
N TYR A 36 7.02 4.32 1.51
CA TYR A 36 6.68 3.15 0.71
C TYR A 36 7.09 1.85 1.41
N LEU A 37 8.25 1.84 2.08
CA LEU A 37 8.69 0.68 2.84
C LEU A 37 7.71 0.35 4.00
N ILE A 38 7.26 1.36 4.74
CA ILE A 38 6.29 1.17 5.83
C ILE A 38 4.99 0.55 5.30
N ALA A 39 4.47 1.08 4.19
CA ALA A 39 3.25 0.54 3.58
C ALA A 39 3.44 -0.89 3.05
N ALA A 40 4.61 -1.19 2.47
CA ALA A 40 4.98 -2.52 1.99
C ALA A 40 5.08 -3.54 3.13
N VAL A 41 5.74 -3.19 4.23
CA VAL A 41 5.83 -4.03 5.43
C VAL A 41 4.44 -4.27 6.00
N GLY A 42 3.58 -3.24 6.02
CA GLY A 42 2.18 -3.39 6.42
C GLY A 42 1.41 -4.40 5.55
N CYS A 43 1.63 -4.42 4.23
CA CYS A 43 1.05 -5.42 3.34
C CYS A 43 1.54 -6.84 3.67
N ALA A 44 2.84 -7.02 3.93
CA ALA A 44 3.40 -8.31 4.32
C ALA A 44 2.82 -8.81 5.65
N VAL A 45 2.68 -7.92 6.64
CA VAL A 45 2.07 -8.23 7.94
C VAL A 45 0.60 -8.61 7.77
N ALA A 46 -0.16 -7.84 7.00
CA ALA A 46 -1.56 -8.14 6.70
C ALA A 46 -1.71 -9.53 6.07
N ASN A 47 -0.83 -9.89 5.13
CA ASN A 47 -0.88 -11.17 4.44
C ASN A 47 -0.61 -12.33 5.41
N TYR A 48 0.45 -12.21 6.21
CA TYR A 48 0.80 -13.22 7.21
C TYR A 48 -0.34 -13.41 8.23
N VAL A 49 -0.85 -12.31 8.78
CA VAL A 49 -1.93 -12.36 9.78
C VAL A 49 -3.22 -12.95 9.19
N GLY A 50 -3.55 -12.63 7.94
CA GLY A 50 -4.76 -13.13 7.28
C GLY A 50 -4.72 -14.61 6.97
N ASN A 51 -3.54 -15.12 6.62
CA ASN A 51 -3.37 -16.53 6.26
C ASN A 51 -3.15 -17.44 7.47
N GLU A 52 -2.48 -16.97 8.53
CA GLU A 52 -2.02 -17.83 9.63
C GLU A 52 -2.71 -17.57 10.98
N VAL A 53 -3.32 -16.40 11.18
CA VAL A 53 -3.74 -15.95 12.52
C VAL A 53 -5.24 -15.68 12.60
N ASN A 54 -5.70 -14.62 11.94
CA ASN A 54 -7.08 -14.15 12.07
C ASN A 54 -7.45 -13.19 10.93
N GLU A 55 -8.52 -13.54 10.20
CA GLU A 55 -9.03 -12.77 9.07
C GLU A 55 -9.46 -11.34 9.46
N ILE A 56 -10.12 -11.16 10.61
CA ILE A 56 -10.60 -9.86 11.08
C ILE A 56 -9.42 -8.95 11.40
N ALA A 57 -8.39 -9.48 12.07
CA ALA A 57 -7.17 -8.74 12.35
C ALA A 57 -6.48 -8.30 11.05
N ALA A 58 -6.43 -9.17 10.04
CA ALA A 58 -5.86 -8.83 8.74
C ALA A 58 -6.63 -7.72 8.03
N ILE A 59 -7.97 -7.74 8.05
CA ILE A 59 -8.81 -6.67 7.50
C ILE A 59 -8.49 -5.33 8.18
N VAL A 60 -8.33 -5.33 9.51
CA VAL A 60 -7.95 -4.12 10.26
C VAL A 60 -6.57 -3.62 9.83
N VAL A 61 -5.58 -4.49 9.67
CA VAL A 61 -4.23 -4.11 9.20
C VAL A 61 -4.28 -3.57 7.78
N ILE A 62 -5.00 -4.21 6.86
CA ILE A 62 -5.18 -3.73 5.48
C ILE A 62 -5.84 -2.34 5.50
N GLY A 63 -6.88 -2.16 6.31
CA GLY A 63 -7.54 -0.86 6.49
C GLY A 63 -6.57 0.23 6.98
N ALA A 64 -5.71 -0.10 7.93
CA ALA A 64 -4.69 0.82 8.45
C ALA A 64 -3.63 1.17 7.38
N VAL A 65 -3.18 0.19 6.59
CA VAL A 65 -2.26 0.41 5.47
C VAL A 65 -2.89 1.31 4.41
N LEU A 66 -4.13 1.03 4.01
CA LEU A 66 -4.85 1.88 3.06
C LEU A 66 -4.99 3.29 3.62
N ALA A 67 -5.43 3.46 4.87
CA ALA A 67 -5.53 4.77 5.50
C ALA A 67 -4.19 5.53 5.47
N PHE A 68 -3.08 4.86 5.80
CA PHE A 68 -1.75 5.44 5.70
C PHE A 68 -1.42 5.88 4.26
N ILE A 69 -1.68 5.04 3.27
CA ILE A 69 -1.46 5.38 1.86
C ILE A 69 -2.27 6.61 1.46
N PHE A 70 -3.55 6.67 1.81
CA PHE A 70 -4.42 7.78 1.45
C PHE A 70 -4.08 9.10 2.15
N ILE A 71 -3.61 9.05 3.41
CA ILE A 71 -3.31 10.24 4.21
C ILE A 71 -1.88 10.75 3.99
N VAL A 72 -0.91 9.84 3.91
CA VAL A 72 0.52 10.16 3.84
C VAL A 72 1.00 10.24 2.40
N LEU A 73 0.75 9.20 1.60
CA LEU A 73 1.15 9.19 0.20
C LEU A 73 0.16 9.97 -0.68
N LYS A 74 -1.13 10.04 -0.34
CA LYS A 74 -2.14 10.81 -1.08
C LYS A 74 -2.06 10.57 -2.60
N PRO A 75 -2.23 9.33 -3.08
CA PRO A 75 -1.99 8.96 -4.49
C PRO A 75 -2.79 9.78 -5.52
N PHE A 76 -3.91 10.38 -5.11
CA PHE A 76 -4.81 11.14 -5.98
C PHE A 76 -4.57 12.66 -5.94
N GLU A 77 -3.64 13.14 -5.12
CA GLU A 77 -3.27 14.55 -5.08
C GLU A 77 -2.52 14.91 -6.37
N GLY A 78 -3.18 15.64 -7.28
CA GLY A 78 -2.67 15.97 -8.61
C GLY A 78 -3.48 15.39 -9.79
N TRP A 79 -4.45 14.51 -9.53
CA TRP A 79 -5.39 14.04 -10.55
C TRP A 79 -6.35 15.19 -10.95
N LYS A 80 -5.97 15.96 -11.98
CA LYS A 80 -6.88 16.94 -12.59
C LYS A 80 -8.04 16.15 -13.23
N ARG A 81 -9.22 16.26 -12.64
CA ARG A 81 -10.46 15.75 -13.28
C ARG A 81 -10.64 16.49 -14.61
N PRO A 82 -10.96 15.78 -15.71
CA PRO A 82 -11.21 16.40 -17.02
C PRO A 82 -12.39 17.36 -16.99
#